data_AF-X1NKB4-F1
#
_entry.id   AF-X1NKB4-F1
#
_cell.length_a   1.000
_cell.length_b   1.000
_cell.length_c   1.000
_cell.angle_alpha   90.00
_cell.angle_beta   90.00
_cell.angle_gamma   90.00
#
_symmetry.space_group_name_H-M   'P 1'
#
loop_
_entity.id
_entity.type
_entity.pdbx_description
1 polymer ?
#
loop_
_entity_poly.entity_id
_entity_poly.type
_entity_poly.pdbx_seq_one_letter_code
_entity_poly.pdbx_strand_id
1 'polypeptide(L)'
;MALDQAISEATEMSHEAQILQHMKVHDSITGLQALKLYGCFRLPARIYDLRMKGHPIEAQKWKTRSGKTVARYWLSTKKPA
;
A
#
# COMPACT_ATOMS: atom_id res chain seq x y z
N MET A 1 13.29 16.77 -33.95
CA MET A 1 12.46 17.44 -32.93
C MET A 1 11.08 16.83 -33.01
N ALA A 2 10.51 16.14 -32.03
CA ALA A 2 10.93 15.78 -30.69
C ALA A 2 10.15 14.48 -30.37
N LEU A 3 10.84 13.36 -30.20
CA LEU A 3 10.22 12.06 -29.87
C LEU A 3 10.74 11.49 -28.53
N ASP A 4 11.53 12.24 -27.78
CA ASP A 4 12.20 11.72 -26.58
C ASP A 4 11.80 12.44 -25.27
N GLN A 5 10.96 13.47 -25.34
CA GLN A 5 10.61 14.29 -24.16
C GLN A 5 9.25 13.93 -23.54
N ALA A 6 8.81 12.66 -23.62
CA ALA A 6 7.59 12.21 -22.97
C ALA A 6 7.81 11.25 -21.78
N ILE A 7 9.06 10.97 -21.40
CA ILE A 7 9.36 10.01 -20.32
C ILE A 7 9.85 10.67 -19.02
N SER A 8 10.15 11.98 -19.02
CA SER A 8 10.83 12.60 -17.88
C SER A 8 9.94 13.21 -16.77
N GLU A 9 8.63 12.98 -16.78
CA GLU A 9 7.71 13.37 -15.69
C GLU A 9 6.83 12.21 -15.22
N ALA A 10 7.41 11.01 -15.12
CA ALA A 10 6.82 9.97 -14.28
C ALA A 10 7.00 10.38 -12.82
N THR A 11 6.10 11.26 -12.35
CA THR A 11 5.87 11.56 -10.93
C THR A 11 6.20 10.34 -10.07
N GLU A 12 7.26 10.43 -9.26
CA GLU A 12 7.57 9.39 -8.29
C GLU A 12 6.37 9.32 -7.33
N MET A 13 5.47 8.37 -7.59
CA MET A 13 4.38 8.11 -6.67
C MET A 13 4.99 7.76 -5.33
N SER A 14 4.83 8.66 -4.36
CA SER A 14 5.22 8.41 -2.97
C SER A 14 4.76 7.03 -2.55
N HIS A 15 5.56 6.33 -1.74
CA HIS A 15 5.19 5.03 -1.19
C HIS A 15 3.75 5.02 -0.63
N GLU A 16 3.28 6.14 -0.06
CA GLU A 16 1.90 6.33 0.40
C GLU A 16 0.86 6.17 -0.72
N ALA A 17 1.09 6.82 -1.86
CA ALA A 17 0.22 6.76 -3.01
C ALA A 17 0.22 5.36 -3.63
N GLN A 18 1.39 4.71 -3.71
CA GLN A 18 1.50 3.32 -4.19
C GLN A 18 0.74 2.35 -3.29
N ILE A 19 0.88 2.46 -1.97
CA ILE A 19 0.15 1.65 -0.99
C ILE A 19 -1.36 1.89 -1.11
N LEU A 20 -1.78 3.15 -1.19
CA LEU A 20 -3.20 3.50 -1.32
C LEU A 20 -3.79 2.94 -2.62
N GLN A 21 -3.09 3.07 -3.74
CA GLN A 21 -3.51 2.51 -5.01
C GLN A 21 -3.56 0.98 -4.96
N HIS A 22 -2.57 0.33 -4.35
CA HIS A 22 -2.58 -1.12 -4.15
C HIS A 22 -3.83 -1.57 -3.40
N MET A 23 -4.18 -0.89 -2.29
CA MET A 23 -5.37 -1.22 -1.50
C MET A 23 -6.67 -0.96 -2.27
N LYS A 24 -6.69 0.00 -3.21
CA LYS A 24 -7.86 0.25 -4.08
C LYS A 24 -8.05 -0.85 -5.12
N VAL A 25 -6.96 -1.39 -5.67
CA VAL A 25 -6.95 -2.39 -6.76
C VAL A 25 -7.01 -3.83 -6.24
N HIS A 26 -6.21 -4.16 -5.22
CA HIS A 26 -5.99 -5.52 -4.69
C HIS A 26 -6.65 -5.75 -3.32
N ASP A 27 -7.51 -4.81 -2.89
CA ASP A 27 -8.31 -4.79 -1.65
C ASP A 27 -7.52 -4.74 -0.33
N SER A 28 -6.34 -5.34 -0.26
CA SER A 28 -5.56 -5.41 0.96
C SER A 28 -4.06 -5.47 0.70
N ILE A 29 -3.28 -5.07 1.70
CA ILE A 29 -1.82 -5.11 1.65
C ILE A 29 -1.25 -5.60 2.98
N THR A 30 -0.20 -6.40 2.91
CA THR A 30 0.60 -6.81 4.08
C THR A 30 1.95 -6.12 4.08
N GLY A 31 2.59 -6.02 5.25
CA GLY A 31 3.96 -5.49 5.35
C GLY A 31 4.95 -6.19 4.42
N LEU A 32 4.80 -7.50 4.25
CA LEU A 32 5.64 -8.30 3.34
C LEU A 32 5.38 -7.96 1.87
N GLN A 33 4.14 -7.74 1.47
CA GLN A 33 3.81 -7.32 0.10
C GLN A 33 4.32 -5.90 -0.17
N ALA A 34 4.13 -4.97 0.77
CA ALA A 34 4.63 -3.61 0.64
C ALA A 34 6.15 -3.58 0.51
N LEU A 35 6.85 -4.41 1.28
CA LEU A 35 8.30 -4.56 1.18
C LEU A 35 8.73 -5.14 -0.17
N LYS A 36 8.08 -6.22 -0.63
CA LYS A 36 8.47 -6.91 -1.87
C LYS A 36 8.12 -6.15 -3.15
N LEU A 37 6.99 -5.44 -3.17
CA LEU A 37 6.48 -4.76 -4.36
C LEU A 37 6.94 -3.30 -4.44
N TYR A 38 7.01 -2.61 -3.30
CA TYR A 38 7.24 -1.16 -3.24
C TYR A 38 8.51 -0.79 -2.46
N GLY A 39 9.26 -1.76 -1.94
CA GLY A 39 10.44 -1.48 -1.12
C GLY A 39 10.12 -0.78 0.21
N CYS A 40 8.86 -0.74 0.64
CA CYS A 40 8.44 0.05 1.79
C CYS A 40 8.56 -0.75 3.11
N PHE A 41 9.66 -0.54 3.82
CA PHE A 41 9.86 -1.11 5.17
C PHE A 41 8.95 -0.50 6.24
N ARG A 42 8.56 0.77 6.05
CA ARG A 42 7.76 1.55 7.00
C ARG A 42 6.28 1.62 6.62
N LEU A 43 5.69 0.51 6.19
CA LEU A 43 4.25 0.42 5.90
C LEU A 43 3.38 0.96 7.05
N PRO A 44 3.61 0.61 8.34
CA PRO A 44 2.74 1.07 9.43
C PRO A 44 2.71 2.59 9.58
N ALA A 45 3.85 3.26 9.36
CA ALA A 45 3.94 4.72 9.40
C ALA A 45 3.12 5.35 8.26
N ARG A 46 3.25 4.83 7.03
CA ARG A 46 2.47 5.32 5.88
C ARG A 46 0.97 5.08 6.05
N ILE A 47 0.57 3.95 6.64
CA ILE A 47 -0.84 3.70 6.97
C ILE A 47 -1.33 4.70 8.02
N TYR A 48 -0.50 5.06 8.99
CA TYR A 48 -0.84 6.09 9.97
C TYR A 48 -1.03 7.47 9.31
N ASP A 49 -0.12 7.89 8.42
CA ASP A 49 -0.26 9.12 7.64
C ASP A 49 -1.56 9.13 6.82
N LEU A 50 -1.89 8.02 6.16
CA LEU A 50 -3.13 7.88 5.39
C LEU A 50 -4.38 7.95 6.29
N ARG A 51 -4.34 7.39 7.49
CA ARG A 51 -5.41 7.51 8.48
C ARG A 51 -5.57 8.96 8.95
N MET A 52 -4.47 9.66 9.20
CA MET A 52 -4.49 11.09 9.55
C MET A 52 -5.04 11.95 8.42
N LYS A 53 -4.80 11.57 7.16
CA LYS A 53 -5.41 12.18 5.97
C LYS A 53 -6.90 11.86 5.80
N GLY A 54 -7.50 11.06 6.69
CA GLY A 54 -8.92 10.73 6.68
C GLY A 54 -9.27 9.47 5.88
N HIS A 55 -8.30 8.66 5.45
CA HIS A 55 -8.61 7.41 4.76
C HIS A 55 -9.06 6.32 5.77
N PRO A 56 -10.23 5.69 5.55
CA PRO A 56 -10.74 4.64 6.43
C PRO A 56 -9.98 3.33 6.19
N ILE A 57 -8.83 3.17 6.86
CA ILE A 57 -8.00 1.96 6.78
C ILE A 57 -8.17 1.13 8.05
N GLU A 58 -8.48 -0.14 7.87
CA GLU A 58 -8.53 -1.14 8.93
C GLU A 58 -7.27 -2.02 8.91
N ALA A 59 -7.00 -2.64 10.05
CA ALA A 59 -5.84 -3.51 10.24
C ALA A 59 -6.25 -4.75 11.02
N GLN A 60 -5.79 -5.92 10.57
CA GLN A 60 -5.98 -7.18 11.29
C GLN A 60 -4.72 -8.04 11.25
N LYS A 61 -4.56 -8.84 12.29
CA LYS A 61 -3.54 -9.88 12.38
C LYS A 61 -3.94 -11.05 11.48
N TRP A 62 -3.17 -11.28 10.44
CA TRP A 62 -3.32 -12.40 9.51
C TRP A 62 -2.23 -13.44 9.75
N LYS A 63 -2.61 -14.70 9.96
CA LYS A 63 -1.64 -15.80 10.04
C LYS A 63 -1.26 -16.24 8.63
N THR A 64 0.03 -16.10 8.31
CA THR A 64 0.61 -16.64 7.08
C THR A 64 0.72 -18.16 7.16
N ARG A 65 0.76 -18.85 6.01
CA ARG A 65 0.91 -20.30 5.90
C ARG A 65 2.14 -20.86 6.64
N SER A 66 3.17 -20.03 6.82
CA SER A 66 4.38 -20.34 7.60
C SER A 66 4.21 -20.22 9.13
N GLY A 67 3.00 -19.97 9.64
CA GLY A 67 2.72 -19.81 11.08
C GLY A 67 3.02 -18.43 11.66
N LYS A 68 3.65 -17.54 10.88
CA LYS A 68 3.94 -16.16 11.30
C LYS A 68 2.69 -15.29 11.22
N THR A 69 2.48 -14.45 12.23
CA THR A 69 1.40 -13.45 12.24
C THR A 69 1.91 -12.16 11.63
N VAL A 70 1.24 -11.66 10.59
CA VAL A 70 1.55 -10.40 9.92
C VAL A 70 0.35 -9.45 10.00
N ALA A 71 0.60 -8.15 9.97
CA ALA A 71 -0.48 -7.19 9.83
C ALA A 71 -0.94 -7.11 8.37
N ARG A 72 -2.25 -7.22 8.16
CA ARG A 72 -2.95 -7.00 6.90
C ARG A 72 -3.81 -5.75 7.03
N TYR A 73 -3.72 -4.87 6.06
CA TYR A 73 -4.44 -3.61 6.01
C TYR A 73 -5.37 -3.59 4.79
N TRP A 74 -6.56 -3.01 4.92
CA TRP A 74 -7.50 -2.79 3.81
C TRP A 74 -8.27 -1.48 4.01
N LEU A 75 -8.87 -0.99 2.93
CA LEU A 75 -9.81 0.13 3.03
C LEU A 75 -11.15 -0.41 3.54
N SER A 76 -11.71 0.16 4.61
CA SER A 76 -12.99 -0.29 5.18
C SER A 76 -14.15 -0.22 4.18
N THR A 77 -14.02 0.62 3.15
CA THR A 77 -14.95 0.69 2.01
C THR A 77 -14.99 -0.60 1.18
N LYS A 78 -13.96 -1.43 1.28
CA LYS A 78 -13.80 -2.73 0.62
C LYS A 78 -13.33 -3.73 1.66
N LYS A 79 -14.22 -4.13 2.57
CA LYS A 79 -13.94 -5.26 3.46
C LYS A 79 -13.79 -6.53 2.59
N PRO A 80 -12.62 -7.19 2.56
CA PRO A 80 -12.52 -8.46 1.86
C PRO A 80 -13.42 -9.46 2.57
N ALA A 81 -14.32 -10.10 1.81
CA ALA A 81 -15.23 -11.14 2.28
C ALA A 81 -14.47 -12.35 2.83
#